data_AF-A0A7K4RFS7-F1
#
_entry.id   AF-A0A7K4RFS7-F1
#
_cell.length_a   1.000
_cell.length_b   1.000
_cell.length_c   1.000
_cell.angle_alpha   90.00
_cell.angle_beta   90.00
_cell.angle_gamma   90.00
#
_symmetry.space_group_name_H-M   'P 1'
#
loop_
_entity.id
_entity.type
_entity.pdbx_description
1 polymer ?
#
loop_
_entity_poly.entity_id
_entity_poly.type
_entity_poly.pdbx_seq_one_letter_code
_entity_poly.pdbx_strand_id
1 'polypeptide(L)'
;PQLTATKPGRRVVRAKGTYVVLRELHGWERDPEVLSTCHKLIQVLIGDEPEPGMENLLEVTVPEEVEQQLQRLDQEEEEEWRKSREEGKGQGARERPKELSR
;
A
#
# COMPACT_ATOMS: atom_id res chain seq x y z
N PRO A 1 6.75 -0.73 7.40
CA PRO A 1 7.94 0.15 7.31
C PRO A 1 8.45 0.57 8.70
N GLN A 2 9.71 0.29 9.03
CA GLN A 2 10.27 0.52 10.37
C GLN A 2 10.30 2.01 10.78
N LEU A 3 10.59 2.92 9.84
CA LEU A 3 10.64 4.35 10.13
C LEU A 3 9.28 4.93 10.56
N THR A 4 8.18 4.42 10.01
CA THR A 4 6.82 4.88 10.33
C THR A 4 6.18 4.10 11.48
N ALA A 5 6.91 3.19 12.13
CA ALA A 5 6.42 2.47 13.30
C ALA A 5 6.19 3.41 14.49
N THR A 6 7.04 4.43 14.65
CA THR A 6 6.95 5.40 15.75
C THR A 6 6.32 6.71 15.31
N LYS A 7 5.66 7.38 16.25
CA LYS A 7 5.07 8.72 16.04
C LYS A 7 6.07 9.77 15.54
N PRO A 8 7.28 9.93 16.09
CA PRO A 8 8.24 10.91 15.56
C PRO A 8 8.61 10.61 14.11
N GLY A 9 8.79 9.33 13.77
CA GLY A 9 9.09 8.91 12.41
C GLY A 9 7.96 9.23 11.43
N ARG A 10 6.70 8.91 11.78
CA ARG A 10 5.52 9.31 10.98
C ARG A 10 5.44 10.82 10.77
N ARG A 11 5.68 11.61 11.83
CA ARG A 11 5.67 13.09 11.73
C ARG A 11 6.70 13.60 10.73
N VAL A 12 7.94 13.11 10.80
CA VAL A 12 9.01 13.51 9.86
C VAL A 12 8.65 13.15 8.42
N VAL A 13 8.14 11.93 8.19
CA VAL A 13 7.76 11.47 6.85
C VAL A 13 6.58 12.29 6.29
N ARG A 14 5.54 12.54 7.10
CA ARG A 14 4.40 13.39 6.70
C ARG A 14 4.85 14.82 6.39
N ALA A 15 5.69 15.42 7.23
CA ALA A 15 6.17 16.79 7.05
C ALA A 15 6.99 17.00 5.77
N LYS A 16 7.62 15.95 5.24
CA LYS A 16 8.36 15.98 3.97
C LYS A 16 7.47 15.85 2.73
N GLY A 17 6.14 15.79 2.89
CA GLY A 17 5.21 15.62 1.77
C GLY A 17 5.26 14.23 1.12
N THR A 18 5.82 13.23 1.82
CA THR A 18 6.05 11.89 1.26
C THR A 18 4.76 11.20 0.79
N TYR A 19 3.61 11.48 1.43
CA TYR A 19 2.32 10.97 0.98
C TYR A 19 2.00 11.35 -0.48
N VAL A 20 2.26 12.61 -0.87
CA VAL A 20 1.98 13.08 -2.23
C VAL A 20 2.82 12.30 -3.23
N VAL A 21 4.13 12.16 -2.95
CA VAL A 21 5.04 11.40 -3.80
C VAL A 21 4.62 9.94 -3.94
N LEU A 22 4.26 9.29 -2.83
CA LEU A 22 3.83 7.88 -2.84
C LEU A 22 2.52 7.67 -3.56
N ARG A 23 1.56 8.59 -3.42
CA ARG A 23 0.27 8.51 -4.11
C ARG A 23 0.46 8.59 -5.62
N GLU A 24 1.30 9.51 -6.09
CA GLU A 24 1.63 9.58 -7.51
C GLU A 24 2.36 8.31 -7.96
N LEU A 25 3.39 7.85 -7.24
CA LEU A 25 4.08 6.60 -7.57
C LEU A 25 3.10 5.42 -7.67
N HIS A 26 2.21 5.26 -6.70
CA HIS A 26 1.20 4.21 -6.67
C HIS A 26 0.26 4.22 -7.89
N GLY A 27 -0.04 5.40 -8.47
CA GLY A 27 -0.90 5.48 -9.66
C GLY A 27 -0.22 4.99 -10.95
N TRP A 28 1.12 5.00 -10.99
CA TRP A 28 1.90 4.82 -12.21
C TRP A 28 2.67 3.50 -12.21
N GLU A 29 3.02 3.01 -11.02
CA GLU A 29 3.75 1.78 -10.79
C GLU A 29 2.98 0.55 -11.30
N ARG A 30 3.73 -0.45 -11.79
CA ARG A 30 3.22 -1.71 -12.33
C ARG A 30 3.79 -2.93 -11.62
N ASP A 31 4.88 -2.77 -10.90
CA ASP A 31 5.40 -3.82 -10.04
C ASP A 31 4.45 -4.05 -8.84
N PRO A 32 3.89 -5.26 -8.69
CA PRO A 32 2.94 -5.55 -7.62
C PRO A 32 3.52 -5.45 -6.21
N GLU A 33 4.81 -5.78 -6.04
CA GLU A 33 5.47 -5.73 -4.73
C GLU A 33 5.70 -4.27 -4.31
N VAL A 34 6.09 -3.42 -5.27
CA VAL A 34 6.22 -1.98 -5.06
C VAL A 34 4.86 -1.36 -4.76
N LEU A 35 3.81 -1.72 -5.51
CA LEU A 35 2.44 -1.25 -5.26
C LEU A 35 1.95 -1.64 -3.87
N SER A 36 2.09 -2.91 -3.46
CA SER A 36 1.72 -3.37 -2.12
C SER A 36 2.47 -2.61 -1.03
N THR A 37 3.77 -2.36 -1.23
CA THR A 37 4.59 -1.56 -0.30
C THR A 37 4.12 -0.10 -0.22
N CYS A 38 3.80 0.51 -1.36
CA CYS A 38 3.26 1.86 -1.43
C CYS A 38 1.91 1.94 -0.73
N HIS A 39 1.02 0.98 -0.95
CA HIS A 39 -0.28 0.89 -0.31
C HIS A 39 -0.16 0.87 1.22
N LYS A 40 0.63 -0.08 1.75
CA LYS A 40 0.88 -0.22 3.20
C LYS A 40 1.47 1.04 3.81
N LEU A 41 2.40 1.71 3.12
CA LEU A 41 2.98 2.95 3.62
C LEU A 41 1.98 4.11 3.57
N ILE A 42 1.18 4.22 2.51
CA ILE A 42 0.11 5.23 2.39
C ILE A 42 -0.89 5.07 3.53
N GLN A 43 -1.38 3.85 3.80
CA GLN A 43 -2.30 3.55 4.90
C GLN A 43 -1.77 4.10 6.23
N VAL A 44 -0.50 3.83 6.56
CA VAL A 44 0.12 4.34 7.79
C VAL A 44 0.22 5.87 7.80
N LEU A 45 0.49 6.51 6.65
CA LEU A 45 0.63 7.97 6.59
C LEU A 45 -0.70 8.71 6.67
N ILE A 46 -1.79 8.15 6.16
CA ILE A 46 -3.13 8.76 6.23
C ILE A 46 -3.90 8.38 7.50
N GLY A 47 -3.52 7.28 8.16
CA GLY A 47 -4.16 6.83 9.39
C GLY A 47 -3.98 7.79 10.56
N ASP A 48 -4.97 7.79 11.44
CA ASP A 48 -4.95 8.57 12.67
C ASP A 48 -3.82 8.16 13.60
N GLU A 49 -3.42 9.10 14.45
CA GLU A 49 -2.36 8.86 15.42
C GLU A 49 -2.93 8.12 16.64
N PRO A 50 -2.32 6.99 17.06
CA PRO A 50 -2.82 6.22 18.20
C PRO A 50 -2.66 6.98 19.52
N GLU A 51 -3.31 6.43 20.55
CA GLU A 51 -3.33 6.98 21.90
C GLU A 51 -1.94 7.08 22.53
N PRO A 52 -1.73 8.00 23.50
CA PRO A 52 -0.48 8.07 24.25
C PRO A 52 -0.15 6.71 24.89
N GLY A 53 1.09 6.24 24.68
CA GLY A 53 1.53 4.90 25.12
C GLY A 53 1.39 3.81 24.05
N MET A 54 0.71 4.07 22.93
CA MET A 54 0.58 3.15 21.79
C MET A 54 1.30 3.67 20.53
N GLU A 55 2.29 4.55 20.72
CA GLU A 55 2.89 5.32 19.63
C GLU A 55 3.83 4.50 18.73
N ASN A 56 4.37 3.39 19.26
CA ASN A 56 5.18 2.44 18.50
C ASN A 56 4.33 1.22 18.09
N LEU A 57 3.93 1.20 16.82
CA LEU A 57 3.06 0.17 16.25
C LEU A 57 3.65 -1.26 16.30
N LEU A 58 4.96 -1.40 16.59
CA LEU A 58 5.62 -2.71 16.74
C LEU A 58 5.58 -3.23 18.18
N GLU A 59 5.23 -2.39 19.16
CA GLU A 59 5.21 -2.74 20.59
C GLU A 59 3.78 -2.83 21.16
N VAL A 60 2.77 -2.46 20.37
CA VAL A 60 1.36 -2.53 20.79
C VAL A 60 0.91 -3.98 20.85
N THR A 61 0.28 -4.36 21.95
CA THR A 61 -0.41 -5.65 22.07
C THR A 61 -1.72 -5.58 21.31
N VAL A 62 -1.85 -6.41 20.26
CA VAL A 62 -3.07 -6.51 19.46
C VAL A 62 -3.96 -7.60 20.06
N PRO A 63 -5.24 -7.31 20.37
CA PRO A 63 -6.19 -8.34 20.79
C PRO A 63 -6.39 -9.40 19.69
N GLU A 64 -6.57 -10.67 20.08
CA GLU A 64 -6.64 -11.80 19.16
C GLU A 64 -7.73 -11.64 18.07
N GLU A 65 -8.91 -11.14 18.44
CA GLU A 65 -10.01 -10.89 17.49
C GLU A 65 -9.61 -9.88 16.41
N VAL A 66 -8.90 -8.81 16.81
CA VAL A 66 -8.43 -7.77 15.90
C VAL A 66 -7.32 -8.31 15.00
N GLU A 67 -6.39 -9.12 15.54
CA GLU A 67 -5.35 -9.77 14.75
C GLU A 67 -5.96 -10.68 13.68
N GLN A 68 -6.94 -11.51 14.04
CA GLN A 68 -7.64 -12.37 13.09
C GLN A 68 -8.40 -11.56 12.03
N GLN A 69 -9.00 -10.43 12.40
CA GLN A 69 -9.67 -9.54 11.45
C GLN A 69 -8.68 -8.93 10.45
N LEU A 70 -7.54 -8.44 10.93
CA LEU A 70 -6.49 -7.88 10.07
C LEU A 70 -5.95 -8.93 9.09
N GLN A 71 -5.68 -10.16 9.57
CA GLN A 71 -5.23 -11.25 8.71
C GLN A 71 -6.24 -11.62 7.62
N ARG A 72 -7.54 -11.60 7.91
CA ARG A 72 -8.58 -11.83 6.89
C ARG A 72 -8.59 -10.73 5.84
N LEU A 73 -8.53 -9.47 6.26
CA LEU A 73 -8.51 -8.33 5.34
C LEU A 73 -7.27 -8.37 4.42
N ASP A 74 -6.10 -8.70 4.96
CA ASP A 74 -4.87 -8.86 4.17
C ASP A 74 -5.03 -9.99 3.12
N GLN A 75 -5.64 -11.12 3.50
CA GLN A 75 -5.89 -12.25 2.57
C GLN A 75 -6.89 -11.87 1.47
N GLU A 76 -7.99 -11.22 1.84
CA GLU A 76 -9.01 -10.75 0.89
C GLU A 76 -8.40 -9.77 -0.12
N GLU A 77 -7.59 -8.82 0.36
CA GLU A 77 -6.85 -7.90 -0.50
C GLU A 77 -5.90 -8.67 -1.44
N GLU A 78 -5.05 -9.55 -0.93
CA GLU A 78 -4.14 -10.33 -1.77
C GLU A 78 -4.86 -11.15 -2.86
N GLU A 79 -6.02 -11.71 -2.54
CA GLU A 79 -6.85 -12.43 -3.50
C GLU A 79 -7.43 -11.53 -4.59
N GLU A 80 -7.95 -10.35 -4.24
CA GLU A 80 -8.48 -9.38 -5.21
C GLU A 80 -7.38 -8.88 -6.15
N TRP A 81 -6.20 -8.61 -5.61
CA TRP A 81 -5.03 -8.21 -6.39
C TRP A 81 -4.58 -9.34 -7.32
N ARG A 82 -4.61 -10.60 -6.86
CA ARG A 82 -4.30 -11.78 -7.69
C ARG A 82 -5.29 -11.94 -8.83
N LYS A 83 -6.60 -11.87 -8.56
CA LYS A 83 -7.67 -11.94 -9.58
C LYS A 83 -7.51 -10.83 -10.61
N SER A 84 -7.31 -9.59 -10.16
CA SER A 84 -7.07 -8.44 -11.03
C SER A 84 -5.83 -8.60 -11.93
N ARG A 85 -4.75 -9.22 -11.42
CA ARG A 85 -3.55 -9.55 -12.24
C ARG A 85 -3.82 -10.64 -13.27
N GLU A 86 -4.61 -11.66 -12.94
CA GLU A 86 -4.98 -12.73 -13.87
C GLU A 86 -5.90 -12.22 -14.98
N GLU A 87 -6.88 -11.38 -14.64
CA GLU A 87 -7.78 -10.72 -15.59
C GLU A 87 -7.05 -9.73 -16.50
N GLY A 88 -6.11 -8.94 -15.96
CA GLY A 88 -5.28 -8.00 -16.72
C GLY A 88 -4.34 -8.68 -17.72
N LYS A 89 -3.88 -9.90 -17.44
CA LYS A 89 -3.09 -10.71 -18.40
C LYS A 89 -3.92 -11.20 -19.59
N GLY A 90 -5.26 -11.28 -19.46
CA GLY A 90 -6.17 -11.63 -20.56
C GLY A 90 -6.42 -10.49 -21.56
N GLN A 91 -6.18 -9.23 -21.18
CA GLN A 91 -6.47 -8.05 -22.01
C GLN A 91 -5.24 -7.47 -22.72
N GLY A 92 -4.02 -7.92 -22.37
CA GLY A 92 -2.76 -7.46 -23.00
C GLY A 92 -2.48 -7.97 -24.42
N ALA A 93 -3.39 -8.74 -25.03
CA ALA A 93 -3.21 -9.30 -26.37
C ALA A 93 -3.90 -8.52 -27.51
N ARG A 94 -4.59 -7.40 -27.23
CA ARG A 94 -5.30 -6.64 -28.27
C ARG A 94 -4.67 -5.25 -28.51
N GLU A 95 -4.10 -5.16 -29.72
CA GLU A 95 -3.89 -3.96 -30.55
C GLU A 95 -2.69 -3.05 -30.22
N ARG A 96 -1.54 -3.39 -30.81
CA ARG A 96 -0.66 -2.37 -31.39
C ARG A 96 -1.26 -1.94 -32.74
N PRO A 97 -1.62 -0.67 -32.96
CA PRO A 97 -1.86 -0.19 -34.32
C PRO A 97 -0.52 -0.26 -35.07
N LYS A 98 -0.52 -1.03 -36.16
CA LYS A 98 0.50 -0.89 -37.20
C LYS A 98 0.16 0.36 -38.04
N GLU A 99 1.23 0.96 -38.57
CA GLU A 99 1.27 1.93 -39.66
C GLU A 99 1.04 3.40 -39.25
N LEU A 100 1.80 4.37 -39.78
CA LEU A 100 2.11 4.52 -41.19
C LEU A 100 3.38 5.33 -41.42
N SER A 101 4.22 4.81 -42.33
CA SER A 101 5.30 5.51 -43.00
C SER A 101 4.84 6.85 -43.58
N ARG A 102 5.70 7.87 -43.47
CA ARG A 102 5.89 8.87 -44.51
C ARG A 102 7.29 9.48 -44.40
#